data_AF-A0A7C4L0I8-F1
#
_entry.id   AF-A0A7C4L0I8-F1
#
_cell.length_a   1.000
_cell.length_b   1.000
_cell.length_c   1.000
_cell.angle_alpha   90.00
_cell.angle_beta   90.00
_cell.angle_gamma   90.00
#
_symmetry.space_group_name_H-M   'P 1'
#
loop_
_entity.id
_entity.type
_entity.pdbx_description
1 polymer ?
#
loop_
_entity_poly.entity_id
_entity_poly.type
_entity_poly.pdbx_seq_one_letter_code
_entity_poly.pdbx_strand_id
1 'polypeptide(L)'
;MGNVTGGLKMGDAEIPAYSIEEQLRGLIEQLSAYIETYHGGEVEYIGFDGRVVKVRLGGACLGCPLSPVTLKGWVEGTIKQFFPEVHVEEETAS
;
A
#
# COMPACT_ATOMS: atom_id res chain seq x y z
N MET A 1 -30.00 -17.84 -5.91
CA MET A 1 -29.38 -17.53 -4.60
C MET A 1 -28.98 -16.07 -4.62
N GLY A 2 -29.73 -15.22 -3.91
CA GLY A 2 -29.35 -13.82 -3.73
C GLY A 2 -28.48 -13.68 -2.49
N ASN A 3 -27.55 -12.73 -2.53
CA ASN A 3 -27.35 -11.89 -1.36
C ASN A 3 -26.85 -10.49 -1.75
N VAL A 4 -27.40 -9.54 -1.01
CA VAL A 4 -27.38 -8.09 -1.16
C VAL A 4 -26.10 -7.46 -0.63
N THR A 5 -25.77 -6.26 -1.14
CA THR A 5 -25.32 -5.02 -0.43
C THR A 5 -24.35 -4.30 -1.37
N GLY A 6 -24.61 -3.14 -1.94
CA GLY A 6 -25.31 -1.96 -1.44
C GLY A 6 -24.55 -0.80 -2.08
N GLY A 7 -25.16 -0.13 -3.05
CA GLY A 7 -24.49 0.91 -3.81
C GLY A 7 -24.17 2.14 -2.96
N LEU A 8 -23.01 2.75 -3.19
CA LEU A 8 -22.76 4.14 -2.87
C LEU A 8 -23.08 4.96 -4.12
N LYS A 9 -24.17 5.73 -4.08
CA LYS A 9 -24.53 6.65 -5.16
C LYS A 9 -23.80 7.98 -4.97
N MET A 10 -22.82 8.25 -5.83
CA MET A 10 -22.37 9.61 -6.16
C MET A 10 -22.63 9.78 -7.67
N GLY A 11 -23.26 10.89 -8.05
CA GLY A 11 -23.92 11.07 -9.35
C GLY A 11 -23.08 10.75 -10.59
N ASP A 12 -23.73 10.11 -11.57
CA ASP A 12 -23.46 10.15 -13.02
C ASP A 12 -22.00 10.09 -13.51
N ALA A 13 -21.16 9.27 -12.88
CA ALA A 13 -19.90 8.81 -13.46
C ALA A 13 -19.83 7.28 -13.35
N GLU A 14 -19.60 6.61 -14.49
CA GLU A 14 -19.25 5.19 -14.51
C GLU A 14 -18.16 4.94 -13.46
N ILE A 15 -18.42 4.04 -12.50
CA ILE A 15 -17.42 3.64 -11.51
C ILE A 15 -16.36 2.86 -12.30
N PRO A 16 -15.15 3.39 -12.55
CA PRO A 16 -14.13 2.55 -13.13
C PRO A 16 -13.80 1.50 -12.07
N ALA A 17 -13.91 0.22 -12.43
CA ALA A 17 -13.31 -0.82 -11.64
C ALA A 17 -11.79 -0.55 -11.64
N TYR A 18 -11.27 0.01 -10.55
CA TYR A 18 -9.85 0.34 -10.43
C TYR A 18 -9.01 -0.92 -10.67
N SER A 19 -7.95 -0.80 -11.46
CA SER A 19 -6.97 -1.86 -11.66
C SER A 19 -6.24 -2.20 -10.36
N ILE A 20 -5.64 -3.40 -10.29
CA ILE A 20 -4.83 -3.80 -9.12
C ILE A 20 -3.73 -2.78 -8.85
N GLU A 21 -3.10 -2.24 -9.90
CA GLU A 21 -2.07 -1.21 -9.75
C GLU A 21 -2.59 0.06 -9.10
N GLU A 22 -3.75 0.57 -9.54
CA GLU A 22 -4.37 1.77 -8.95
C GLU A 22 -4.75 1.55 -7.49
N GLN A 23 -5.28 0.36 -7.16
CA GLN A 23 -5.61 0.02 -5.79
C GLN A 23 -4.35 -0.10 -4.91
N LEU A 24 -3.28 -0.71 -5.42
CA LEU A 24 -1.98 -0.79 -4.73
C LEU A 24 -1.40 0.60 -4.49
N ARG A 25 -1.41 1.47 -5.51
CA ARG A 25 -0.94 2.85 -5.39
C ARG A 25 -1.71 3.60 -4.32
N GLY A 26 -3.04 3.53 -4.34
CA GLY A 26 -3.89 4.17 -3.34
C GLY A 26 -3.63 3.64 -1.92
N LEU A 27 -3.51 2.33 -1.76
CA LEU A 27 -3.18 1.73 -0.47
C LEU A 27 -1.82 2.20 0.05
N ILE A 28 -0.79 2.17 -0.80
CA ILE A 28 0.57 2.59 -0.41
C ILE A 28 0.61 4.08 -0.05
N GLU A 29 -0.10 4.94 -0.78
CA GLU A 29 -0.22 6.36 -0.46
C GLU A 29 -0.86 6.59 0.92
N GLN A 30 -1.94 5.86 1.23
CA GLN A 30 -2.56 5.91 2.56
C GLN A 30 -1.63 5.41 3.66
N LEU A 31 -0.86 4.35 3.40
CA LEU A 31 0.14 3.85 4.34
C LEU A 31 1.23 4.88 4.58
N SER A 32 1.75 5.52 3.53
CA SER A 32 2.79 6.54 3.65
C SER A 32 2.33 7.71 4.52
N ALA A 33 1.11 8.24 4.29
CA ALA A 33 0.57 9.32 5.11
C ALA A 33 0.44 8.94 6.59
N TYR A 34 0.05 7.70 6.89
CA TYR A 34 -0.02 7.19 8.26
C TYR A 34 1.39 7.08 8.89
N ILE A 35 2.34 6.48 8.17
CA ILE A 35 3.72 6.32 8.64
C ILE A 35 4.37 7.69 8.86
N GLU A 36 4.14 8.67 7.98
CA GLU A 36 4.66 10.02 8.11
C GLU A 36 4.11 10.68 9.37
N THR A 37 2.79 10.64 9.55
CA THR A 37 2.10 11.30 10.66
C THR A 37 2.49 10.73 12.03
N TYR A 38 2.61 9.41 12.16
CA TYR A 38 2.76 8.75 13.46
C TYR A 38 4.15 8.18 13.73
N HIS A 39 4.95 7.95 12.70
CA HIS A 39 6.23 7.27 12.78
C HIS A 39 7.39 8.05 12.13
N GLY A 40 7.13 9.16 11.44
CA GLY A 40 8.16 9.98 10.79
C GLY A 40 8.96 9.22 9.72
N GLY A 41 8.32 8.26 9.07
CA GLY A 41 8.84 7.52 7.93
C GLY A 41 7.93 7.64 6.71
N GLU A 42 8.27 6.97 5.63
CA GLU A 42 7.48 6.98 4.41
C GLU A 42 7.62 5.65 3.66
N VAL A 43 6.66 5.38 2.79
CA VAL A 43 6.74 4.28 1.83
C VAL A 43 6.35 4.81 0.46
N GLU A 44 7.26 4.68 -0.49
CA GLU A 44 7.08 5.14 -1.86
C GLU A 44 6.75 3.94 -2.75
N TYR A 45 5.70 4.06 -3.58
CA TYR A 45 5.44 3.11 -4.65
C TYR A 45 6.42 3.33 -5.79
N ILE A 46 7.16 2.29 -6.18
CA ILE A 46 8.13 2.34 -7.29
C ILE A 46 7.54 1.74 -8.57
N GLY A 47 6.81 0.63 -8.46
CA GLY A 47 6.24 -0.03 -9.63
C GLY A 47 5.58 -1.36 -9.30
N PHE A 48 4.84 -1.90 -10.26
CA PHE A 48 4.17 -3.19 -10.17
C PHE A 48 4.30 -3.93 -11.50
N ASP A 49 4.72 -5.19 -11.46
CA ASP A 49 4.91 -6.01 -12.66
C ASP A 49 3.76 -7.00 -12.93
N GLY A 50 2.67 -6.90 -12.16
CA GLY A 50 1.54 -7.83 -12.20
C GLY A 50 1.58 -8.89 -11.10
N ARG A 51 2.73 -9.13 -10.45
CA ARG A 51 2.87 -10.04 -9.31
C ARG A 51 3.71 -9.47 -8.18
N VAL A 52 4.71 -8.66 -8.50
CA VAL A 52 5.61 -8.03 -7.53
C VAL A 52 5.37 -6.54 -7.54
N VAL A 53 5.04 -5.99 -6.37
CA VAL A 53 5.06 -4.55 -6.12
C VAL A 53 6.40 -4.17 -5.49
N LYS A 54 7.05 -3.18 -6.09
CA LYS A 54 8.29 -2.59 -5.59
C LYS A 54 7.96 -1.34 -4.80
N VAL A 55 8.51 -1.27 -3.60
CA VAL A 55 8.40 -0.11 -2.72
C VAL A 55 9.77 0.35 -2.28
N ARG A 56 9.90 1.63 -1.98
CA ARG A 56 11.07 2.19 -1.31
C ARG A 56 10.65 2.65 0.08
N LEU A 57 11.33 2.14 1.10
CA LEU A 57 11.10 2.58 2.46
C LEU A 57 12.04 3.75 2.76
N GLY A 58 11.48 4.82 3.33
CA GLY A 58 12.21 6.04 3.63
C GLY A 58 11.89 6.55 5.03
N GLY A 59 12.68 7.52 5.48
CA GLY A 59 12.52 8.15 6.79
C GLY A 59 12.67 7.19 7.98
N ALA A 60 12.43 7.72 9.19
CA ALA A 60 12.50 7.02 10.47
C ALA A 60 13.85 6.45 10.96
N CYS A 61 15.00 6.71 10.32
CA CYS A 61 16.30 6.23 10.83
C CYS A 61 16.97 7.07 11.93
N LEU A 62 16.44 8.25 12.30
CA LEU A 62 17.07 9.12 13.31
C LEU A 62 16.32 9.22 14.65
N GLY A 63 15.31 8.37 14.90
CA GLY A 63 14.65 8.37 16.21
C GLY A 63 13.36 7.57 16.38
N CYS A 64 12.97 6.74 15.40
CA CYS A 64 11.75 5.95 15.52
C CYS A 64 12.03 4.59 16.18
N PRO A 65 11.17 4.08 17.09
CA PRO A 65 11.36 2.79 17.75
C PRO A 65 11.15 1.57 16.81
N LEU A 66 10.65 1.77 15.59
CA LEU A 66 10.44 0.71 14.62
C LEU A 66 11.71 0.47 13.79
N SER A 67 12.21 -0.77 13.81
CA SER A 67 13.31 -1.16 12.93
C SER A 67 12.86 -1.18 11.46
N PRO A 68 13.76 -0.98 10.48
CA PRO A 68 13.44 -1.12 9.05
C PRO A 68 12.76 -2.45 8.72
N VAL A 69 13.15 -3.54 9.40
CA VAL A 69 12.54 -4.86 9.27
C VAL A 69 11.07 -4.87 9.73
N THR A 70 10.76 -4.15 10.82
CA THR A 70 9.39 -4.06 11.33
C THR A 70 8.49 -3.24 10.41
N LEU A 71 9.00 -2.10 9.90
CA LEU A 71 8.25 -1.27 8.95
C LEU A 71 7.94 -2.06 7.67
N LYS A 72 8.96 -2.73 7.12
CA LYS A 72 8.80 -3.62 5.96
C LYS A 72 7.74 -4.68 6.23
N GLY A 73 7.87 -5.44 7.32
CA GLY A 73 6.91 -6.49 7.67
C GLY A 73 5.47 -5.99 7.80
N TRP A 74 5.27 -4.79 8.32
CA TRP A 74 3.95 -4.18 8.43
C TRP A 74 3.37 -3.77 7.06
N VAL A 75 4.17 -3.14 6.19
CA VAL A 75 3.77 -2.81 4.82
C VAL A 75 3.43 -4.08 4.05
N GLU A 76 4.29 -5.10 4.10
CA GLU A 76 4.05 -6.39 3.45
C GLU A 76 2.78 -7.07 3.96
N GLY A 77 2.62 -7.11 5.29
CA GLY A 77 1.45 -7.71 5.92
C GLY A 77 0.16 -7.03 5.49
N THR A 78 0.15 -5.70 5.48
CA THR A 78 -1.03 -4.92 5.09
C THR A 78 -1.38 -5.13 3.62
N ILE A 79 -0.41 -5.09 2.71
CA ILE A 79 -0.66 -5.36 1.29
C ILE A 79 -1.23 -6.78 1.10
N LYS A 80 -0.65 -7.79 1.75
CA LYS A 80 -1.10 -9.19 1.67
C LYS A 80 -2.52 -9.42 2.22
N GLN A 81 -3.02 -8.56 3.12
CA GLN A 81 -4.41 -8.64 3.59
C GLN A 81 -5.43 -8.32 2.49
N PHE A 82 -5.07 -7.45 1.55
CA PHE A 82 -5.95 -7.04 0.45
C PHE A 82 -5.59 -7.73 -0.88
N PHE A 83 -4.32 -8.06 -1.08
CA PHE A 83 -3.76 -8.65 -2.29
C PHE A 83 -2.87 -9.86 -1.93
N PRO A 84 -3.45 -11.00 -1.54
CA PRO A 84 -2.69 -12.16 -1.07
C PRO A 84 -1.75 -12.76 -2.14
N GLU A 85 -2.04 -12.54 -3.42
CA GLU A 85 -1.21 -12.97 -4.56
C GLU A 85 -0.05 -12.01 -4.90
N VAL A 86 -0.01 -10.82 -4.30
CA VAL A 86 1.02 -9.81 -4.56
C VAL A 86 2.21 -10.00 -3.63
N HIS A 87 3.39 -10.10 -4.22
CA HIS A 87 4.67 -10.09 -3.52
C HIS A 87 5.19 -8.67 -3.39
N VAL A 88 5.76 -8.34 -2.24
CA VAL A 88 6.31 -7.01 -1.98
C VAL A 88 7.82 -7.11 -1.91
N GLU A 89 8.50 -6.30 -2.71
CA GLU A 89 9.96 -6.18 -2.69
C GLU A 89 10.37 -4.75 -2.37
N GLU A 90 11.45 -4.62 -1.61
CA GLU A 90 12.02 -3.33 -1.25
C GLU A 90 13.13 -2.99 -2.24
N GLU A 91 13.03 -1.82 -2.89
CA GLU A 91 14.09 -1.29 -3.74
C GLU A 91 15.12 -0.57 -2.85
N THR A 92 16.20 -1.27 -2.52
CA THR A 92 17.37 -0.65 -1.88
C THR A 92 18.20 0.07 -2.93
N ALA A 93 18.35 1.39 -2.81
CA ALA A 93 19.36 2.12 -3.58
C ALA A 93 20.74 1.58 -3.19
N SER A 94 21.47 1.04 -4.16
CA SER A 94 22.83 0.51 -3.98
C SER A 94 23.87 1.62 -3.90
#